data_AF-A0A956Q840-F1
#
_entry.id   AF-A0A956Q840-F1
#
_cell.length_a   1.000
_cell.length_b   1.000
_cell.length_c   1.000
_cell.angle_alpha   90.00
_cell.angle_beta   90.00
_cell.angle_gamma   90.00
#
_symmetry.space_group_name_H-M   'P 1'
#
loop_
_entity.id
_entity.type
_entity.pdbx_description
1 polymer ?
#
loop_
_entity_poly.entity_id
_entity_poly.type
_entity_poly.pdbx_seq_one_letter_code
_entity_poly.pdbx_strand_id
1 'polypeptide(L)'
;LRLRLVLNLFGSLWLAYPSNESDARQRFGLCQPLPVALVSEGQAFEPILARHDGSGFWFDQIDRREHPRHAEQLRQALSLGKLGPELSWADMTPEMVTVYTIVAERLHALGQGRDEARLKRALATGGGELLGFTERDDHWVVEWIDSRGQRHTSAISRSDLTVLSAGICLAGEDEKFDLESLVGVVEGSDEWDYYD
;
A
#
# COMPACT_ATOMS: atom_id res chain seq x y z
N LEU A 1 8.87 -8.99 27.36
CA LEU A 1 7.90 -7.95 26.98
C LEU A 1 6.90 -8.58 26.02
N ARG A 2 5.61 -8.28 26.16
CA ARG A 2 4.58 -8.71 25.20
C ARG A 2 4.53 -7.73 24.05
N LEU A 3 4.68 -8.25 22.85
CA LEU A 3 4.67 -7.46 21.63
C LEU A 3 3.73 -8.10 20.62
N ARG A 4 3.31 -7.33 19.63
CA ARG A 4 2.61 -7.82 18.46
C ARG A 4 3.45 -7.54 17.22
N LEU A 5 3.64 -8.55 16.38
CA LEU A 5 4.38 -8.38 15.13
C LEU A 5 3.65 -7.41 14.20
N VAL A 6 4.40 -6.51 13.57
CA VAL A 6 3.87 -5.45 12.70
C VAL A 6 4.27 -5.77 11.26
N LEU A 7 5.56 -5.70 10.94
CA LEU A 7 6.09 -5.87 9.60
C LEU A 7 7.38 -6.68 9.62
N ASN A 8 7.56 -7.57 8.64
CA ASN A 8 8.87 -8.15 8.38
C ASN A 8 9.75 -7.08 7.73
N LEU A 9 10.91 -6.79 8.35
CA LEU A 9 11.86 -5.82 7.80
C LEU A 9 12.80 -6.50 6.80
N PHE A 10 13.43 -7.59 7.24
CA PHE A 10 14.31 -8.41 6.42
C PHE A 10 14.62 -9.73 7.14
N GLY A 11 14.50 -10.87 6.44
CA GLY A 11 14.83 -12.18 7.00
C GLY A 11 14.08 -12.45 8.31
N SER A 12 14.82 -12.70 9.40
CA SER A 12 14.24 -12.94 10.73
C SER A 12 14.11 -11.68 11.61
N LEU A 13 14.30 -10.48 11.04
CA LEU A 13 14.14 -9.21 11.73
C LEU A 13 12.75 -8.63 11.47
N TRP A 14 12.01 -8.41 12.55
CA TRP A 14 10.65 -7.89 12.50
C TRP A 14 10.54 -6.57 13.25
N LEU A 15 9.69 -5.70 12.77
CA LEU A 15 9.16 -4.61 13.57
C LEU A 15 7.99 -5.16 14.41
N ALA A 16 7.98 -4.83 15.69
CA ALA A 16 6.92 -5.21 16.62
C ALA A 16 6.49 -4.02 17.47
N TYR A 17 5.25 -4.04 17.97
CA TYR A 17 4.70 -2.99 18.82
C TYR A 17 4.32 -3.53 20.19
N PRO A 18 4.50 -2.79 21.30
CA PRO A 18 4.03 -3.22 22.61
C PRO A 18 2.55 -3.58 22.64
N SER A 19 2.21 -4.76 23.15
CA SER A 19 0.80 -5.14 23.38
C SER A 19 0.19 -4.39 24.58
N ASN A 20 1.02 -3.75 25.40
CA ASN A 20 0.64 -2.86 26.49
C ASN A 20 1.70 -1.76 26.62
N GLU A 21 1.34 -0.54 26.21
CA GLU A 21 2.27 0.59 26.23
C GLU A 21 2.71 0.97 27.65
N SER A 22 1.83 0.82 28.65
CA SER A 22 2.15 1.18 30.03
C SER A 22 3.20 0.24 30.64
N ASP A 23 3.09 -1.07 30.41
CA ASP A 23 4.10 -2.06 30.84
C ASP A 23 5.45 -1.81 30.15
N ALA A 24 5.43 -1.54 28.84
CA ALA A 24 6.63 -1.25 28.07
C ALA A 24 7.31 0.04 28.54
N ARG A 25 6.53 1.09 28.83
CA ARG A 25 7.05 2.37 29.35
C ARG A 25 7.68 2.20 30.72
N GLN A 26 7.01 1.50 31.65
CA GLN A 26 7.51 1.34 33.02
C GLN A 26 8.81 0.53 33.07
N ARG A 27 8.93 -0.50 32.23
CA ARG A 27 10.06 -1.43 32.29
C ARG A 27 11.24 -1.04 31.40
N PHE A 28 10.96 -0.38 30.28
CA PHE A 28 11.95 -0.10 29.24
C PHE A 28 11.95 1.35 28.75
N GLY A 29 10.98 2.18 29.16
CA GLY A 29 10.86 3.56 28.67
C GLY A 29 10.41 3.67 27.21
N LEU A 30 9.76 2.64 26.66
CA LEU A 30 9.43 2.52 25.22
C LEU A 30 7.91 2.55 24.97
N CYS A 31 7.47 3.35 24.00
CA CYS A 31 6.09 3.38 23.47
C CYS A 31 6.07 3.58 21.94
N GLN A 32 6.96 2.88 21.24
CA GLN A 32 7.09 2.98 19.80
C GLN A 32 7.38 1.60 19.19
N PRO A 33 7.17 1.41 17.87
CA PRO A 33 7.59 0.19 17.20
C PRO A 33 9.08 -0.06 17.40
N LEU A 34 9.46 -1.31 17.63
CA LEU A 34 10.84 -1.70 17.91
C LEU A 34 11.24 -2.96 17.13
N PRO A 35 12.53 -3.10 16.79
CA PRO A 35 13.02 -4.29 16.10
C PRO A 35 13.11 -5.49 17.05
N VAL A 36 12.65 -6.65 16.58
CA VAL A 36 12.76 -7.96 17.23
C VAL A 36 13.46 -8.92 16.29
N ALA A 37 14.61 -9.44 16.73
CA ALA A 37 15.40 -10.39 15.95
C ALA A 37 14.98 -11.85 16.21
N LEU A 38 15.40 -12.72 15.30
CA LEU A 38 15.24 -14.19 15.35
C LEU A 38 13.78 -14.69 15.28
N VAL A 39 12.90 -13.94 14.62
CA VAL A 39 11.53 -14.38 14.31
C VAL A 39 11.55 -15.13 12.97
N SER A 40 11.53 -16.47 13.00
CA SER A 40 11.64 -17.29 11.78
C SER A 40 10.33 -17.49 11.02
N GLU A 41 9.20 -17.62 11.73
CA GLU A 41 7.88 -17.94 11.15
C GLU A 41 6.80 -16.95 11.62
N GLY A 42 7.18 -15.68 11.77
CA GLY A 42 6.27 -14.63 12.19
C GLY A 42 5.22 -14.31 11.12
N GLN A 43 4.04 -13.89 11.58
CA GLN A 43 3.03 -13.26 10.73
C GLN A 43 2.67 -11.89 11.31
N ALA A 44 2.21 -10.97 10.46
CA ALA A 44 1.66 -9.71 10.95
C ALA A 44 0.53 -10.00 11.95
N PHE A 45 0.47 -9.16 12.99
CA PHE A 45 -0.46 -9.23 14.12
C PHE A 45 -0.24 -10.39 15.09
N GLU A 46 0.74 -11.27 14.86
CA GLU A 46 0.99 -12.38 15.76
C GLU A 46 1.49 -11.87 17.13
N PRO A 47 0.87 -12.28 18.24
CA PRO A 47 1.33 -11.89 19.56
C PRO A 47 2.56 -12.72 19.96
N ILE A 48 3.59 -12.06 20.45
CA ILE A 48 4.86 -12.69 20.81
C ILE A 48 5.33 -12.24 22.20
N LEU A 49 6.16 -13.08 22.79
CA LEU A 49 7.02 -12.72 23.91
C LEU A 49 8.42 -12.45 23.38
N ALA A 50 8.97 -11.30 23.77
CA ALA A 50 10.35 -10.93 23.48
C ALA A 50 11.16 -10.78 24.76
N ARG A 51 12.43 -11.19 24.71
CA ARG A 51 13.43 -10.95 25.76
C ARG A 51 14.32 -9.79 25.38
N HIS A 52 14.76 -9.05 26.39
CA HIS A 52 15.70 -7.94 26.25
C HIS A 52 17.02 -8.33 26.90
N ASP A 53 18.13 -8.18 26.20
CA ASP A 53 19.48 -8.51 26.67
C ASP A 53 20.28 -7.28 27.16
N GLY A 54 19.70 -6.08 27.08
CA GLY A 54 20.38 -4.81 27.36
C GLY A 54 20.63 -3.97 26.11
N SER A 55 20.68 -4.59 24.92
CA SER A 55 20.95 -3.92 23.66
C SER A 55 19.81 -4.05 22.64
N GLY A 56 19.07 -5.16 22.67
CA GLY A 56 18.06 -5.46 21.67
C GLY A 56 16.97 -6.40 22.18
N PHE A 57 15.94 -6.55 21.35
CA PHE A 57 14.84 -7.48 21.61
C PHE A 57 14.98 -8.74 20.75
N TRP A 58 14.84 -9.88 21.39
CA TRP A 58 14.95 -11.20 20.80
C TRP A 58 13.63 -11.94 20.94
N PHE A 59 13.21 -12.60 19.88
CA PHE A 59 12.06 -13.49 19.91
C PHE A 59 12.28 -14.61 20.95
N ASP A 60 11.28 -14.86 21.78
CA ASP A 60 11.24 -15.98 22.73
C ASP A 60 10.25 -17.04 22.23
N GLN A 61 8.99 -16.65 22.06
CA GLN A 61 7.90 -17.52 21.64
C GLN A 61 6.65 -16.73 21.23
N ILE A 62 5.69 -17.41 20.60
CA ILE A 62 4.32 -16.89 20.40
C ILE A 62 3.61 -16.81 21.76
N ASP A 63 2.95 -15.69 22.05
CA ASP A 63 2.15 -15.55 23.27
C ASP A 63 0.79 -16.26 23.14
N ARG A 64 0.78 -17.55 23.48
CA ARG A 64 -0.44 -18.38 23.45
C ARG A 64 -1.49 -18.01 24.50
N ARG A 65 -1.19 -17.07 25.41
CA ARG A 65 -2.17 -16.59 26.40
C ARG A 65 -3.07 -15.51 25.84
N GLU A 66 -2.67 -14.89 24.74
CA GLU A 66 -3.48 -13.90 24.05
C GLU A 66 -4.55 -14.58 23.19
N HIS A 67 -5.69 -13.92 22.98
CA HIS A 67 -6.77 -14.48 22.18
C HIS A 67 -6.34 -14.62 20.71
N PRO A 68 -6.20 -15.86 20.18
CA PRO A 68 -5.65 -16.07 18.84
C PRO A 68 -6.53 -15.49 17.73
N ARG A 69 -7.82 -15.22 18.03
CA ARG A 69 -8.76 -14.63 17.08
C ARG A 69 -8.41 -13.21 16.69
N HIS A 70 -7.75 -12.42 17.56
CA HIS A 70 -7.46 -11.02 17.26
C HIS A 70 -6.51 -10.86 16.08
N ALA A 71 -5.45 -11.67 16.04
CA ALA A 71 -4.50 -11.65 14.92
C ALA A 71 -5.20 -11.97 13.60
N GLU A 72 -6.10 -12.96 13.61
CA GLU A 72 -6.87 -13.35 12.43
C GLU A 72 -7.89 -12.29 12.01
N GLN A 73 -8.61 -11.69 12.95
CA GLN A 73 -9.56 -10.61 12.67
C GLN A 73 -8.88 -9.38 12.07
N LEU A 74 -7.68 -9.03 12.55
CA LEU A 74 -6.88 -7.93 11.99
C LEU A 74 -6.43 -8.26 10.56
N ARG A 75 -5.95 -9.48 10.30
CA ARG A 75 -5.61 -9.93 8.93
C ARG A 75 -6.82 -9.93 8.01
N GLN A 76 -7.97 -10.39 8.49
CA GLN A 76 -9.21 -10.40 7.73
C GLN A 76 -9.67 -8.97 7.42
N ALA A 77 -9.64 -8.07 8.40
CA ALA A 77 -9.99 -6.66 8.18
C ALA A 77 -9.09 -6.00 7.14
N LEU A 78 -7.79 -6.32 7.17
CA LEU A 78 -6.80 -5.84 6.21
C LEU A 78 -7.10 -6.36 4.80
N SER A 79 -7.48 -7.63 4.68
CA SER A 79 -7.88 -8.22 3.38
C SER A 79 -9.16 -7.59 2.80
N LEU A 80 -10.04 -7.08 3.67
CA LEU A 80 -11.27 -6.38 3.29
C LEU A 80 -11.05 -4.87 3.07
N GLY A 81 -9.82 -4.36 3.23
CA GLY A 81 -9.49 -2.95 3.01
C GLY A 81 -10.13 -1.99 4.03
N LYS A 82 -10.51 -2.46 5.22
CA LYS A 82 -11.15 -1.61 6.23
C LYS A 82 -10.20 -0.51 6.72
N LEU A 83 -10.71 0.67 6.99
CA LEU A 83 -9.92 1.74 7.61
C LEU A 83 -9.79 1.51 9.11
N GLY A 84 -8.64 1.87 9.70
CA GLY A 84 -8.33 1.66 11.12
C GLY A 84 -9.44 2.14 12.10
N PRO A 85 -10.03 3.33 11.92
CA PRO A 85 -11.11 3.83 12.78
C PRO A 85 -12.42 3.02 12.72
N GLU A 86 -12.61 2.20 11.68
CA GLU A 86 -13.83 1.41 11.47
C GLU A 86 -13.75 0.03 12.14
N LEU A 87 -12.59 -0.32 12.69
CA LEU A 87 -12.40 -1.59 13.38
C LEU A 87 -13.05 -1.55 14.76
N SER A 88 -14.18 -2.23 14.89
CA SER A 88 -14.88 -2.38 16.17
C SER A 88 -15.32 -3.81 16.38
N TRP A 89 -14.80 -4.42 17.46
CA TRP A 89 -15.31 -5.65 18.05
C TRP A 89 -14.97 -5.68 19.54
N ALA A 90 -15.59 -6.62 20.27
CA ALA A 90 -15.33 -6.81 21.69
C ALA A 90 -13.83 -7.08 21.94
N ASP A 91 -13.25 -6.46 22.97
CA ASP A 91 -11.84 -6.62 23.38
C ASP A 91 -10.77 -6.02 22.43
N MET A 92 -11.17 -5.17 21.49
CA MET A 92 -10.24 -4.34 20.72
C MET A 92 -9.48 -3.36 21.64
N THR A 93 -8.15 -3.32 21.53
CA THR A 93 -7.33 -2.36 22.28
C THR A 93 -6.80 -1.22 21.40
N PRO A 94 -6.47 -0.05 21.97
CA PRO A 94 -5.82 1.03 21.22
C PRO A 94 -4.53 0.57 20.52
N GLU A 95 -3.74 -0.30 21.15
CA GLU A 95 -2.52 -0.84 20.55
C GLU A 95 -2.81 -1.74 19.34
N MET A 96 -3.95 -2.46 19.32
CA MET A 96 -4.38 -3.21 18.12
C MET A 96 -4.71 -2.26 16.97
N VAL A 97 -5.43 -1.17 17.25
CA VAL A 97 -5.74 -0.14 16.24
C VAL A 97 -4.44 0.48 15.71
N THR A 98 -3.51 0.85 16.60
CA THR A 98 -2.20 1.39 16.21
C THR A 98 -1.44 0.42 15.30
N VAL A 99 -1.33 -0.85 15.68
CA VAL A 99 -0.65 -1.86 14.87
C VAL A 99 -1.32 -2.03 13.51
N TYR A 100 -2.66 -2.08 13.48
CA TYR A 100 -3.40 -2.15 12.23
C TYR A 100 -3.10 -0.99 11.30
N THR A 101 -3.19 0.24 11.82
CA THR A 101 -2.94 1.46 11.05
C THR A 101 -1.55 1.44 10.43
N ILE A 102 -0.51 1.08 11.20
CA ILE A 102 0.87 0.98 10.68
C ILE A 102 0.98 -0.02 9.53
N VAL A 103 0.36 -1.20 9.67
CA VAL A 103 0.41 -2.24 8.62
C VAL A 103 -0.39 -1.81 7.39
N ALA A 104 -1.57 -1.23 7.58
CA ALA A 104 -2.45 -0.76 6.51
C ALA A 104 -1.79 0.36 5.70
N GLU A 105 -1.24 1.38 6.36
CA GLU A 105 -0.49 2.48 5.73
C GLU A 105 0.70 1.94 4.93
N ARG A 106 1.45 0.99 5.49
CA ARG A 106 2.61 0.41 4.80
C ARG A 106 2.20 -0.36 3.55
N LEU A 107 1.15 -1.18 3.62
CA LEU A 107 0.66 -1.91 2.45
C LEU A 107 0.11 -0.97 1.39
N HIS A 108 -0.61 0.07 1.78
CA HIS A 108 -1.09 1.09 0.85
C HIS A 108 0.07 1.80 0.14
N ALA A 109 1.10 2.23 0.87
CA ALA A 109 2.30 2.85 0.29
C ALA A 109 3.06 1.91 -0.67
N LEU A 110 3.12 0.61 -0.35
CA LEU A 110 3.72 -0.40 -1.23
C LEU A 110 2.88 -0.65 -2.50
N GLY A 111 1.55 -0.60 -2.38
CA GLY A 111 0.62 -0.68 -3.51
C GLY A 111 0.80 0.51 -4.45
N GLN A 112 0.76 1.73 -3.92
CA GLN A 112 0.98 2.98 -4.66
C GLN A 112 2.28 2.96 -5.47
N GLY A 113 3.39 2.50 -4.88
CA GLY A 113 4.68 2.40 -5.60
C GLY A 113 4.69 1.36 -6.73
N ARG A 114 3.90 0.28 -6.62
CA ARG A 114 3.74 -0.70 -7.70
C ARG A 114 2.86 -0.16 -8.82
N ASP A 115 1.78 0.52 -8.46
CA ASP A 115 0.85 1.14 -9.40
C ASP A 115 1.54 2.24 -10.20
N GLU A 116 2.31 3.10 -9.52
CA GLU A 116 3.14 4.13 -10.16
C GLU A 116 4.16 3.51 -11.14
N ALA A 117 4.85 2.45 -10.73
CA ALA A 117 5.81 1.75 -11.60
C ALA A 117 5.14 1.11 -12.82
N ARG A 118 3.92 0.59 -12.67
CA ARG A 118 3.11 0.03 -13.76
C ARG A 118 2.71 1.13 -14.75
N LEU A 119 2.20 2.25 -14.26
CA LEU A 119 1.82 3.42 -15.07
C LEU A 119 3.01 4.02 -15.82
N LYS A 120 4.14 4.22 -15.12
CA LYS A 120 5.40 4.70 -15.72
C LYS A 120 5.85 3.81 -16.86
N ARG A 121 5.80 2.49 -16.68
CA ARG A 121 6.21 1.53 -17.71
C ARG A 121 5.30 1.59 -18.94
N ALA A 122 3.99 1.62 -18.74
CA ALA A 122 3.02 1.67 -19.83
C ALA A 122 3.17 2.96 -20.68
N LEU A 123 3.27 4.12 -20.02
CA LEU A 123 3.50 5.39 -20.70
C LEU A 123 4.84 5.43 -21.45
N ALA A 124 5.90 4.92 -20.83
CA ALA A 124 7.23 4.89 -21.45
C ALA A 124 7.25 4.02 -22.73
N THR A 125 6.47 2.94 -22.78
CA THR A 125 6.32 2.12 -24.00
C THR A 125 5.73 2.94 -25.16
N GLY A 126 4.76 3.81 -24.88
CA GLY A 126 4.15 4.71 -25.86
C GLY A 126 4.96 5.98 -26.16
N GLY A 127 6.06 6.23 -25.43
CA GLY A 127 6.88 7.44 -25.57
C GLY A 127 6.47 8.61 -24.67
N GLY A 128 5.55 8.39 -23.72
CA GLY A 128 5.13 9.38 -22.74
C GLY A 128 5.81 9.24 -21.37
N GLU A 129 5.71 10.27 -20.54
CA GLU A 129 6.25 10.29 -19.16
C GLU A 129 5.14 10.59 -18.14
N LEU A 130 5.11 9.83 -17.03
CA LEU A 130 4.14 10.03 -15.95
C LEU A 130 4.50 11.27 -15.12
N LEU A 131 3.54 12.18 -14.95
CA LEU A 131 3.65 13.31 -14.01
C LEU A 131 3.06 12.98 -12.64
N GLY A 132 1.92 12.29 -12.62
CA GLY A 132 1.21 11.94 -11.40
C GLY A 132 -0.05 11.13 -11.67
N PHE A 133 -0.66 10.59 -10.62
CA PHE A 133 -1.95 9.94 -10.74
C PHE A 133 -2.76 10.07 -9.44
N THR A 134 -4.08 9.98 -9.57
CA THR A 134 -5.02 9.92 -8.46
C THR A 134 -5.85 8.65 -8.57
N GLU A 135 -6.02 7.94 -7.45
CA GLU A 135 -6.84 6.73 -7.38
C GLU A 135 -8.33 7.08 -7.22
N ARG A 136 -9.17 6.41 -8.02
CA ARG A 136 -10.62 6.29 -7.86
C ARG A 136 -10.97 4.81 -7.65
N ASP A 137 -12.23 4.54 -7.33
CA ASP A 137 -12.68 3.21 -6.94
C ASP A 137 -12.31 2.13 -7.98
N ASP A 138 -12.53 2.39 -9.26
CA ASP A 138 -12.32 1.45 -10.38
C ASP A 138 -11.25 1.87 -11.40
N HIS A 139 -10.82 3.14 -11.38
CA HIS A 139 -9.87 3.70 -12.35
C HIS A 139 -8.83 4.62 -11.70
N TRP A 140 -7.77 4.92 -12.44
CA TRP A 140 -6.82 5.99 -12.12
C TRP A 140 -7.09 7.19 -13.01
N VAL A 141 -6.99 8.39 -12.44
CA VAL A 141 -6.83 9.62 -13.23
C VAL A 141 -5.34 9.89 -13.32
N VAL A 142 -4.77 9.79 -14.51
CA VAL A 142 -3.33 9.79 -14.79
C VAL A 142 -2.97 11.08 -15.52
N GLU A 143 -2.04 11.85 -14.96
CA GLU A 143 -1.42 13.01 -15.61
C GLU A 143 -0.08 12.59 -16.23
N TRP A 144 0.12 12.90 -17.51
CA TRP A 144 1.31 12.47 -18.25
C TRP A 144 1.69 13.50 -19.33
N ILE A 145 2.90 13.38 -19.86
CA ILE A 145 3.37 14.15 -21.02
C ILE A 145 3.65 13.26 -22.22
N ASP A 146 3.34 13.72 -23.42
CA ASP A 146 3.71 13.07 -24.67
C ASP A 146 5.17 13.36 -25.07
N SER A 147 5.61 12.80 -26.21
CA SER A 147 6.99 12.98 -26.69
C SER A 147 7.28 14.42 -27.15
N ARG A 148 6.23 15.21 -27.42
CA ARG A 148 6.29 16.63 -27.80
C ARG A 148 6.27 17.54 -26.56
N GLY A 149 6.13 16.98 -25.36
CA GLY A 149 6.08 17.70 -24.09
C GLY A 149 4.71 18.31 -23.75
N GLN A 150 3.64 17.93 -24.45
CA GLN A 150 2.30 18.37 -24.12
C GLN A 150 1.74 17.56 -22.94
N ARG A 151 0.97 18.22 -22.08
CA ARG A 151 0.37 17.62 -20.88
C ARG A 151 -1.02 17.09 -21.15
N HIS A 152 -1.27 15.88 -20.68
CA HIS A 152 -2.53 15.15 -20.86
C HIS A 152 -3.01 14.58 -19.54
N THR A 153 -4.33 14.43 -19.41
CA THR A 153 -4.98 13.79 -18.26
C THR A 153 -5.93 12.73 -18.77
N SER A 154 -5.75 11.47 -18.37
CA SER A 154 -6.56 10.35 -18.88
C SER A 154 -7.08 9.47 -17.73
N ALA A 155 -8.29 8.94 -17.88
CA ALA A 155 -8.87 7.96 -16.97
C ALA A 155 -8.53 6.55 -17.45
N ILE A 156 -7.84 5.76 -16.62
CA ILE A 156 -7.26 4.46 -16.96
C ILE A 156 -7.80 3.38 -16.02
N SER A 157 -8.33 2.30 -16.57
CA SER A 157 -8.79 1.13 -15.83
C SER A 157 -7.67 0.49 -15.00
N ARG A 158 -7.97 0.18 -13.73
CA ARG A 158 -7.00 -0.45 -12.82
C ARG A 158 -6.73 -1.92 -13.12
N SER A 159 -7.70 -2.62 -13.72
CA SER A 159 -7.57 -4.05 -13.98
C SER A 159 -6.54 -4.32 -15.08
N ASP A 160 -6.64 -3.58 -16.18
CA ASP A 160 -6.01 -3.93 -17.46
C ASP A 160 -5.29 -2.78 -18.18
N LEU A 161 -5.30 -1.56 -17.62
CA LEU A 161 -4.77 -0.34 -18.26
C LEU A 161 -5.56 0.14 -19.49
N THR A 162 -6.79 -0.34 -19.69
CA THR A 162 -7.68 0.17 -20.74
C THR A 162 -8.01 1.63 -20.47
N VAL A 163 -7.95 2.46 -21.51
CA VAL A 163 -8.32 3.87 -21.41
C VAL A 163 -9.83 3.96 -21.33
N LEU A 164 -10.34 4.52 -20.25
CA LEU A 164 -11.77 4.80 -20.07
C LEU A 164 -12.13 6.18 -20.63
N SER A 165 -11.19 7.13 -20.55
CA SER A 165 -11.30 8.42 -21.21
C SER A 165 -9.93 9.02 -21.45
N ALA A 166 -9.68 9.55 -22.64
CA ALA A 166 -8.41 10.17 -22.98
C ALA A 166 -8.26 11.60 -22.42
N GLY A 167 -9.35 12.24 -21.98
CA GLY A 167 -9.38 13.66 -21.56
C GLY A 167 -9.31 14.68 -22.70
N ILE A 168 -9.13 14.20 -23.92
CA ILE A 168 -9.36 14.90 -25.18
C ILE A 168 -10.55 14.23 -25.86
N CYS A 169 -11.43 15.01 -26.50
CA CYS A 169 -12.60 14.47 -27.20
C CYS A 169 -12.17 13.64 -28.44
N LEU A 170 -11.75 12.39 -28.25
CA LEU A 170 -11.47 11.44 -29.33
C LEU A 170 -12.78 10.80 -29.80
N ALA A 171 -13.70 11.59 -30.35
CA ALA A 171 -14.88 11.18 -31.13
C ALA A 171 -15.66 9.91 -30.69
N GLY A 172 -15.65 9.53 -29.41
CA GLY A 172 -16.37 8.37 -28.87
C GLY A 172 -15.74 6.98 -29.12
N GLU A 173 -14.43 6.89 -29.40
CA GLU A 173 -13.74 5.60 -29.65
C GLU A 173 -12.78 5.17 -28.51
N ASP A 174 -12.84 5.84 -27.34
CA ASP A 174 -11.90 5.69 -26.20
C ASP A 174 -11.70 4.24 -25.72
N GLU A 175 -12.73 3.40 -25.77
CA GLU A 175 -12.70 2.00 -25.29
C GLU A 175 -11.84 1.05 -26.14
N LYS A 176 -11.31 1.49 -27.29
CA LYS A 176 -10.49 0.66 -28.18
C LYS A 176 -8.99 0.77 -27.92
N PHE A 177 -8.56 1.58 -26.96
CA PHE A 177 -7.15 1.89 -26.73
C PHE A 177 -6.69 1.51 -25.32
N ASP A 178 -5.52 0.88 -25.23
CA ASP A 178 -4.79 0.73 -23.99
C ASP A 178 -3.87 1.94 -23.76
N LEU A 179 -3.42 2.12 -22.52
CA LEU A 179 -2.51 3.22 -22.15
C LEU A 179 -1.21 3.23 -22.97
N GLU A 180 -0.77 2.07 -23.47
CA GLU A 180 0.42 1.94 -24.30
C GLU A 180 0.22 2.55 -25.70
N SER A 181 -0.98 2.37 -26.27
CA SER A 181 -1.34 2.84 -27.61
C SER A 181 -1.86 4.30 -27.61
N LEU A 182 -2.31 4.80 -26.46
CA LEU A 182 -2.91 6.13 -26.33
C LEU A 182 -1.95 7.26 -26.75
N VAL A 183 -0.66 7.18 -26.39
CA VAL A 183 0.32 8.23 -26.71
C VAL A 183 0.43 8.44 -28.23
N GLY A 184 0.51 7.36 -29.00
CA GLY A 184 0.60 7.43 -30.47
C GLY A 184 -0.67 7.95 -31.13
N VAL A 185 -1.84 7.71 -30.54
CA VAL A 185 -3.13 8.19 -31.06
C VAL A 185 -3.30 9.68 -30.85
N VAL A 186 -2.96 10.19 -29.66
CA VAL A 186 -3.02 11.63 -29.34
C VAL A 186 -2.10 12.43 -30.27
N GLU A 187 -0.90 11.92 -30.53
CA GLU A 187 0.04 12.57 -31.46
C GLU A 187 -0.44 12.55 -32.92
N GLY A 188 -1.24 11.55 -33.30
CA GLY A 188 -1.81 11.40 -34.64
C GLY A 188 -3.10 12.19 -34.87
N SER A 189 -3.89 12.48 -33.82
CA SER A 189 -5.12 13.27 -33.94
C SER A 189 -4.86 14.77 -34.22
N ASP A 190 -3.72 15.32 -33.77
CA ASP A 190 -3.33 16.71 -34.04
C ASP A 190 -2.90 16.96 -35.51
N GLU A 191 -2.68 15.89 -36.30
CA GLU A 191 -2.22 16.02 -37.69
C GLU A 191 -3.36 16.22 -38.71
N TRP A 192 -4.63 16.09 -38.27
CA TRP A 192 -5.81 16.17 -39.14
C TRP A 192 -6.52 17.55 -39.14
N ASP A 193 -6.14 18.47 -38.25
CA ASP A 193 -6.72 19.82 -38.19
C ASP A 193 -6.09 20.83 -39.20
N TYR A 194 -5.31 20.35 -40.18
CA TYR A 194 -4.69 21.21 -41.21
C TYR A 194 -5.35 21.13 -42.59
N TYR A 195 -6.49 20.43 -42.71
CA TYR A 195 -7.27 20.34 -43.95
C TYR A 195 -8.79 20.47 -43.70
N ASP A 196 -9.21 21.51 -43.00
CA ASP A 196 -10.58 22.05 -43.11
C ASP A 196 -10.57 23.59 -43.17
#